data_AF-A0A1G9DEL7-F1
#
_entry.id   AF-A0A1G9DEL7-F1
#
_cell.length_a   1.000
_cell.length_b   1.000
_cell.length_c   1.000
_cell.angle_alpha   90.00
_cell.angle_beta   90.00
_cell.angle_gamma   90.00
#
_symmetry.space_group_name_H-M   'P 1'
#
loop_
_entity.id
_entity.type
_entity.pdbx_description
1 polymer ?
#
loop_
_entity_poly.entity_id
_entity_poly.type
_entity_poly.pdbx_seq_one_letter_code
_entity_poly.pdbx_strand_id
1 'polypeptide(L)'
;MRSLVSLIFTPPLNLLLNKRKIMLCLLLFTGLFAHAQNNIGNPDFEINSSAPTTYAQTDRAMGWINPMSLSDKIAPISGAGNVYLGVSAVPFDCNSQMYLLQNTSTGLYNVVTSTNPFTFPIIGSPAGYQYNASGFNPSDGYIYAMKTFSNNLLKIDPLGAITDMGAITGLPAVTGTTNYNSGEIDNLGNYYIKPVGSNSSLYKVNISTQTATEIVLNQPTNPSDLAYSVPTGLLYGVGTDGRLFSINPANGNVTFIGTSPGTATFGALFGSSTGEIYGINNAGDFFQFNLTTGARTIISSAPASGNNDGAHCVTAPITFSADLSVTQTDNSTTYTPGTNKVYTVVVTNNGPFGVLNANVLDYVPAGIPNANVSYTAVASAGSSTAVIGTQIGAINDLISLPVNGTVTYTITVAVPALFSGNLVSTVSVSPPANITDANLTNNQATDTNINACTQPGAFDQAGQVSTTGVSSLAGFTGGATGWPANVPNGHVVIESKNKGFVITRVSSSAAIVNPVEGMLIYDIADACVKLYNGTVWNCLAKDCL
;
A
#
# COMPACT_ATOMS: atom_id res chain seq x y z
N MET A 1 38.28 -41.07 -2.07
CA MET A 1 38.31 -41.69 -3.42
C MET A 1 36.98 -41.36 -4.07
N ARG A 2 36.94 -40.39 -5.00
CA ARG A 2 36.78 -40.56 -6.47
C ARG A 2 35.44 -41.27 -6.83
N SER A 3 34.56 -40.82 -7.72
CA SER A 3 34.50 -39.77 -8.76
C SER A 3 33.02 -39.73 -9.25
N LEU A 4 32.43 -38.56 -9.55
CA LEU A 4 32.17 -38.03 -10.92
C LEU A 4 31.70 -39.06 -11.96
N VAL A 5 30.56 -38.80 -12.62
CA VAL A 5 30.44 -38.52 -14.07
C VAL A 5 29.11 -37.82 -14.37
N SER A 6 29.21 -36.72 -15.11
CA SER A 6 28.15 -35.96 -15.80
C SER A 6 28.17 -36.34 -17.29
N LEU A 7 27.03 -36.39 -17.99
CA LEU A 7 27.01 -36.27 -19.45
C LEU A 7 25.65 -35.78 -19.98
N ILE A 8 25.75 -34.62 -20.64
CA ILE A 8 24.80 -33.94 -21.54
C ILE A 8 24.84 -34.64 -22.91
N PHE A 9 23.72 -34.72 -23.65
CA PHE A 9 23.62 -34.36 -25.08
C PHE A 9 22.17 -34.42 -25.62
N THR A 10 21.90 -33.45 -26.50
CA THR A 10 20.67 -33.02 -27.21
C THR A 10 20.31 -33.89 -28.46
N PRO A 11 19.20 -33.63 -29.19
CA PRO A 11 18.41 -34.64 -29.94
C PRO A 11 18.69 -34.65 -31.47
N PRO A 12 17.99 -35.50 -32.26
CA PRO A 12 17.86 -35.29 -33.70
C PRO A 12 16.41 -35.21 -34.24
N LEU A 13 16.16 -34.12 -34.98
CA LEU A 13 15.64 -33.94 -36.34
C LEU A 13 14.67 -34.96 -37.02
N ASN A 14 13.52 -34.40 -37.44
CA ASN A 14 12.71 -34.54 -38.67
C ASN A 14 12.65 -35.84 -39.49
N LEU A 15 11.41 -36.26 -39.79
CA LEU A 15 11.05 -36.86 -41.09
C LEU A 15 9.72 -36.30 -41.64
N LEU A 16 9.76 -35.89 -42.91
CA LEU A 16 8.67 -35.39 -43.74
C LEU A 16 7.66 -36.50 -44.11
N LEU A 17 6.37 -36.17 -44.12
CA LEU A 17 5.45 -36.69 -45.13
C LEU A 17 4.38 -35.65 -45.49
N ASN A 18 4.22 -35.51 -46.80
CA ASN A 18 3.58 -34.41 -47.51
C ASN A 18 2.37 -35.00 -48.26
N LYS A 19 1.16 -34.42 -48.12
CA LYS A 19 0.19 -34.14 -49.21
C LYS A 19 -1.20 -33.69 -48.69
N ARG A 20 -1.46 -32.40 -48.94
CA ARG A 20 -2.70 -31.78 -49.49
C ARG A 20 -4.04 -32.01 -48.78
N LYS A 21 -4.62 -30.94 -48.20
CA LYS A 21 -5.74 -30.16 -48.79
C LYS A 21 -6.12 -28.95 -47.91
N ILE A 22 -5.93 -27.76 -48.50
CA ILE A 22 -6.77 -26.55 -48.52
C ILE A 22 -7.35 -26.03 -47.19
N MET A 23 -6.88 -24.83 -46.86
CA MET A 23 -7.22 -23.94 -45.76
C MET A 23 -8.45 -23.08 -46.11
N LEU A 24 -9.46 -23.03 -45.23
CA LEU A 24 -10.40 -21.90 -45.15
C LEU A 24 -11.02 -21.76 -43.74
N CYS A 25 -10.87 -20.56 -43.19
CA CYS A 25 -11.61 -19.89 -42.10
C CYS A 25 -11.55 -20.39 -40.64
N LEU A 26 -10.66 -19.68 -39.93
CA LEU A 26 -10.67 -19.16 -38.56
C LEU A 26 -12.07 -18.80 -37.98
N LEU A 27 -12.41 -19.26 -36.77
CA LEU A 27 -12.53 -18.47 -35.51
C LEU A 27 -13.32 -19.22 -34.41
N LEU A 28 -12.59 -19.56 -33.34
CA LEU A 28 -12.89 -19.38 -31.91
C LEU A 28 -14.28 -19.74 -31.35
N PHE A 29 -14.33 -20.81 -30.55
CA PHE A 29 -14.98 -20.83 -29.23
C PHE A 29 -14.25 -21.83 -28.32
N THR A 30 -13.39 -21.33 -27.43
CA THR A 30 -12.95 -22.06 -26.23
C THR A 30 -13.03 -21.09 -25.05
N GLY A 31 -13.72 -21.50 -23.99
CA GLY A 31 -13.63 -20.79 -22.71
C GLY A 31 -14.91 -20.79 -21.91
N LEU A 32 -15.28 -21.92 -21.32
CA LEU A 32 -16.01 -21.97 -20.05
C LEU A 32 -15.99 -23.42 -19.56
N PHE A 33 -15.18 -23.71 -18.54
CA PHE A 33 -15.56 -24.49 -17.36
C PHE A 33 -14.34 -24.61 -16.43
N ALA A 34 -14.40 -23.91 -15.30
CA ALA A 34 -13.61 -24.18 -14.13
C ALA A 34 -14.56 -24.17 -12.92
N HIS A 35 -15.03 -25.35 -12.50
CA HIS A 35 -15.36 -25.70 -11.11
C HIS A 35 -15.84 -27.14 -11.03
N ALA A 36 -14.98 -28.03 -10.52
CA ALA A 36 -15.35 -29.12 -9.60
C ALA A 36 -14.07 -29.84 -9.15
N GLN A 37 -13.74 -29.71 -7.87
CA GLN A 37 -12.76 -30.55 -7.19
C GLN A 37 -13.33 -31.95 -6.92
N ASN A 38 -12.43 -32.93 -7.03
CA ASN A 38 -12.37 -34.19 -6.27
C ASN A 38 -13.59 -35.12 -6.25
N ASN A 39 -13.50 -36.20 -7.04
CA ASN A 39 -13.54 -37.55 -6.48
C ASN A 39 -12.97 -38.59 -7.45
N ILE A 40 -12.10 -39.43 -6.91
CA ILE A 40 -11.36 -40.51 -7.56
C ILE A 40 -12.23 -41.77 -7.64
N GLY A 41 -12.19 -42.46 -8.78
CA GLY A 41 -12.26 -43.92 -8.86
C GLY A 41 -13.59 -44.53 -9.33
N ASN A 42 -13.67 -44.94 -10.60
CA ASN A 42 -13.77 -46.35 -11.05
C ASN A 42 -13.95 -46.38 -12.59
N PRO A 43 -13.28 -47.27 -13.34
CA PRO A 43 -13.36 -47.31 -14.80
C PRO A 43 -14.41 -48.32 -15.25
N ASP A 44 -15.37 -47.92 -16.09
CA ASP A 44 -16.12 -48.82 -16.97
C ASP A 44 -16.85 -47.97 -18.01
N PHE A 45 -16.25 -47.82 -19.20
CA PHE A 45 -16.95 -47.31 -20.37
C PHE A 45 -16.49 -48.08 -21.61
N GLU A 46 -17.15 -49.21 -21.87
CA GLU A 46 -17.12 -49.88 -23.16
C GLU A 46 -18.07 -49.17 -24.13
N ILE A 47 -17.58 -48.93 -25.36
CA ILE A 47 -18.37 -48.50 -26.50
C ILE A 47 -19.07 -49.74 -27.06
N ASN A 48 -20.40 -49.74 -27.15
CA ASN A 48 -21.03 -50.57 -28.17
C ASN A 48 -22.26 -49.91 -28.80
N SER A 49 -22.22 -49.93 -30.13
CA SER A 49 -23.14 -49.37 -31.10
C SER A 49 -24.36 -50.26 -31.29
N SER A 50 -25.57 -49.69 -31.19
CA SER A 50 -26.70 -49.95 -32.11
C SER A 50 -28.01 -49.36 -31.55
N ALA A 51 -28.61 -48.45 -32.32
CA ALA A 51 -30.06 -48.24 -32.28
C ALA A 51 -30.71 -49.37 -33.12
N PRO A 52 -31.96 -49.82 -32.89
CA PRO A 52 -33.13 -48.96 -33.17
C PRO A 52 -34.48 -49.25 -32.43
N THR A 53 -35.36 -48.26 -32.54
CA THR A 53 -36.85 -48.33 -32.73
C THR A 53 -37.83 -48.67 -31.58
N THR A 54 -38.80 -47.74 -31.46
CA THR A 54 -40.25 -47.85 -31.16
C THR A 54 -40.82 -47.86 -29.72
N TYR A 55 -41.47 -46.72 -29.42
CA TYR A 55 -42.83 -46.49 -28.87
C TYR A 55 -43.21 -46.68 -27.37
N ALA A 56 -43.83 -45.59 -26.89
CA ALA A 56 -44.95 -45.45 -25.92
C ALA A 56 -44.65 -45.23 -24.41
N GLN A 57 -45.04 -44.01 -23.96
CA GLN A 57 -45.81 -43.63 -22.75
C GLN A 57 -45.26 -44.05 -21.36
N THR A 58 -45.21 -43.24 -20.29
CA THR A 58 -46.06 -42.15 -19.78
C THR A 58 -45.35 -41.44 -18.60
N ASP A 59 -45.93 -40.32 -18.16
CA ASP A 59 -45.84 -39.68 -16.83
C ASP A 59 -44.95 -38.44 -16.59
N ARG A 60 -45.68 -37.31 -16.49
CA ARG A 60 -45.72 -36.32 -15.39
C ARG A 60 -44.47 -35.51 -15.04
N ALA A 61 -44.50 -34.29 -15.59
CA ALA A 61 -44.38 -33.00 -14.90
C ALA A 61 -43.25 -32.77 -13.87
N MET A 62 -42.23 -32.02 -14.28
CA MET A 62 -41.82 -30.76 -13.64
C MET A 62 -41.30 -29.81 -14.73
N GLY A 63 -41.94 -28.64 -14.86
CA GLY A 63 -41.78 -27.71 -15.98
C GLY A 63 -40.42 -27.01 -16.00
N TRP A 64 -39.60 -27.37 -16.98
CA TRP A 64 -38.46 -26.57 -17.42
C TRP A 64 -38.94 -25.53 -18.42
N ILE A 65 -38.48 -24.30 -18.22
CA ILE A 65 -38.74 -23.14 -19.07
C ILE A 65 -38.09 -23.42 -20.43
N ASN A 66 -38.88 -23.43 -21.51
CA ASN A 66 -38.40 -23.64 -22.87
C ASN A 66 -37.34 -22.60 -23.27
N PRO A 67 -36.25 -22.97 -23.95
CA PRO A 67 -35.48 -22.01 -24.72
C PRO A 67 -36.37 -21.52 -25.87
N MET A 68 -36.67 -20.22 -25.92
CA MET A 68 -37.35 -19.62 -27.07
C MET A 68 -36.51 -19.93 -28.32
N SER A 69 -37.07 -20.75 -29.22
CA SER A 69 -36.49 -20.93 -30.55
C SER A 69 -36.61 -19.60 -31.29
N LEU A 70 -35.51 -19.16 -31.89
CA LEU A 70 -35.40 -17.96 -32.70
C LEU A 70 -36.10 -18.14 -34.08
N SER A 71 -37.26 -18.80 -34.11
CA SER A 71 -37.98 -19.15 -35.35
C SER A 71 -39.31 -18.41 -35.53
N ASP A 72 -39.89 -17.79 -34.50
CA ASP A 72 -41.30 -17.36 -34.56
C ASP A 72 -41.55 -15.85 -34.75
N LYS A 73 -40.56 -15.07 -35.19
CA LYS A 73 -40.79 -13.65 -35.57
C LYS A 73 -40.02 -13.17 -36.80
N ILE A 74 -39.98 -13.97 -37.86
CA ILE A 74 -39.57 -13.47 -39.19
C ILE A 74 -40.82 -13.45 -40.07
N ALA A 75 -41.43 -12.27 -40.22
CA ALA A 75 -42.39 -12.05 -41.30
C ALA A 75 -41.66 -12.20 -42.65
N PRO A 76 -42.28 -12.76 -43.70
CA PRO A 76 -41.62 -12.91 -44.98
C PRO A 76 -41.40 -11.53 -45.61
N ILE A 77 -40.14 -11.08 -45.66
CA ILE A 77 -39.76 -9.85 -46.35
C ILE A 77 -39.49 -10.18 -47.81
N SER A 78 -40.39 -9.74 -48.69
CA SER A 78 -40.16 -9.69 -50.13
C SER A 78 -39.31 -8.47 -50.47
N GLY A 79 -37.98 -8.64 -50.50
CA GLY A 79 -37.07 -7.59 -50.96
C GLY A 79 -35.62 -7.89 -50.60
N ALA A 80 -34.72 -7.75 -51.57
CA ALA A 80 -33.28 -7.87 -51.36
C ALA A 80 -32.79 -6.71 -50.47
N GLY A 81 -32.78 -6.92 -49.16
CA GLY A 81 -32.21 -6.00 -48.16
C GLY A 81 -31.46 -6.79 -47.10
N ASN A 82 -30.30 -6.30 -46.70
CA ASN A 82 -29.51 -6.90 -45.62
C ASN A 82 -30.31 -6.85 -44.31
N VAL A 83 -30.37 -7.98 -43.59
CA VAL A 83 -30.88 -8.05 -42.22
C VAL A 83 -29.75 -7.65 -41.27
N TYR A 84 -29.87 -6.49 -40.64
CA TYR A 84 -28.97 -6.09 -39.57
C TYR A 84 -29.54 -6.57 -38.23
N LEU A 85 -28.85 -7.48 -37.56
CA LEU A 85 -29.12 -7.79 -36.15
C LEU A 85 -28.58 -6.64 -35.31
N GLY A 86 -29.48 -5.78 -34.82
CA GLY A 86 -29.11 -4.77 -33.82
C GLY A 86 -28.79 -5.45 -32.51
N VAL A 87 -27.51 -5.68 -32.24
CA VAL A 87 -27.05 -5.94 -30.87
C VAL A 87 -27.16 -4.62 -30.11
N SER A 88 -28.03 -4.58 -29.09
CA SER A 88 -28.03 -3.45 -28.15
C SER A 88 -26.65 -3.36 -27.52
N ALA A 89 -26.11 -2.15 -27.36
CA ALA A 89 -24.81 -1.96 -26.73
C ALA A 89 -24.83 -2.62 -25.34
N VAL A 90 -23.90 -3.55 -25.11
CA VAL A 90 -23.68 -4.13 -23.78
C VAL A 90 -23.35 -2.98 -22.84
N PRO A 91 -23.96 -2.88 -21.65
CA PRO A 91 -23.60 -1.85 -20.66
C PRO A 91 -22.15 -1.95 -20.21
N PHE A 92 -21.63 -0.89 -19.58
CA PHE A 92 -20.34 -0.96 -18.91
C PHE A 92 -20.40 -2.00 -17.78
N ASP A 93 -19.32 -2.77 -17.62
CA ASP A 93 -19.15 -3.59 -16.43
C ASP A 93 -18.89 -2.69 -15.22
N CYS A 94 -19.58 -2.95 -14.12
CA CYS A 94 -19.25 -2.32 -12.85
C CYS A 94 -17.99 -2.98 -12.26
N ASN A 95 -16.83 -2.37 -12.50
CA ASN A 95 -15.52 -2.82 -12.01
C ASN A 95 -14.66 -1.60 -11.63
N SER A 96 -13.37 -1.81 -11.36
CA SER A 96 -12.43 -0.78 -10.92
C SER A 96 -12.09 0.29 -11.98
N GLN A 97 -12.67 0.21 -13.19
CA GLN A 97 -12.38 1.12 -14.28
C GLN A 97 -12.97 2.51 -13.99
N MET A 98 -12.10 3.51 -13.99
CA MET A 98 -12.49 4.92 -13.91
C MET A 98 -12.60 5.52 -15.32
N TYR A 99 -13.46 6.50 -15.47
CA TYR A 99 -13.71 7.23 -16.70
C TYR A 99 -13.55 8.72 -16.48
N LEU A 100 -12.85 9.37 -17.39
CA LEU A 100 -12.63 10.81 -17.36
C LEU A 100 -13.40 11.44 -18.52
N LEU A 101 -14.18 12.48 -18.25
CA LEU A 101 -14.94 13.19 -19.28
C LEU A 101 -14.39 14.60 -19.37
N GLN A 102 -13.85 14.99 -20.52
CA GLN A 102 -13.03 16.21 -20.61
C GLN A 102 -13.23 16.99 -21.91
N ASN A 103 -12.91 18.29 -21.85
CA ASN A 103 -12.94 19.29 -22.92
C ASN A 103 -14.32 19.88 -23.23
N THR A 104 -14.33 20.94 -24.05
CA THR A 104 -15.55 21.68 -24.44
C THR A 104 -16.42 20.90 -25.42
N SER A 105 -15.83 20.16 -26.35
CA SER A 105 -16.48 19.02 -26.99
C SER A 105 -16.13 17.81 -26.15
N THR A 106 -17.02 17.44 -25.23
CA THR A 106 -16.66 16.51 -24.17
C THR A 106 -16.38 15.13 -24.75
N GLY A 107 -15.15 14.64 -24.53
CA GLY A 107 -14.72 13.29 -24.85
C GLY A 107 -14.78 12.40 -23.62
N LEU A 108 -15.16 11.14 -23.81
CA LEU A 108 -15.07 10.09 -22.80
C LEU A 108 -13.71 9.41 -22.92
N TYR A 109 -12.97 9.29 -21.83
CA TYR A 109 -11.64 8.70 -21.79
C TYR A 109 -11.57 7.57 -20.78
N ASN A 110 -10.90 6.49 -21.15
CA ASN A 110 -10.59 5.41 -20.23
C ASN A 110 -9.42 5.82 -19.34
N VAL A 111 -9.51 5.71 -18.01
CA VAL A 111 -8.36 5.95 -17.13
C VAL A 111 -7.57 4.65 -16.98
N VAL A 112 -6.48 4.51 -17.73
CA VAL A 112 -5.66 3.30 -17.74
C VAL A 112 -4.58 3.39 -16.66
N THR A 113 -4.67 2.49 -15.67
CA THR A 113 -3.84 2.47 -14.46
C THR A 113 -2.68 1.47 -14.51
N SER A 114 -2.39 0.89 -15.68
CA SER A 114 -1.27 -0.07 -15.86
C SER A 114 0.11 0.59 -15.93
N THR A 115 0.17 1.92 -15.99
CA THR A 115 1.41 2.71 -16.06
C THR A 115 1.32 3.91 -15.14
N ASN A 116 2.46 4.45 -14.71
CA ASN A 116 2.55 5.79 -14.12
C ASN A 116 3.49 6.67 -14.98
N PRO A 117 3.04 7.82 -15.50
CA PRO A 117 1.68 8.38 -15.46
C PRO A 117 0.58 7.46 -16.00
N PHE A 118 -0.65 7.69 -15.54
CA PHE A 118 -1.84 7.12 -16.17
C PHE A 118 -1.93 7.55 -17.63
N THR A 119 -2.61 6.72 -18.44
CA THR A 119 -2.93 7.08 -19.83
C THR A 119 -4.43 7.16 -20.03
N PHE A 120 -4.85 7.99 -20.99
CA PHE A 120 -6.25 8.39 -21.18
C PHE A 120 -6.67 8.23 -22.65
N PRO A 121 -6.75 6.99 -23.18
CA PRO A 121 -7.27 6.78 -24.52
C PRO A 121 -8.75 7.15 -24.60
N ILE A 122 -9.14 7.81 -25.69
CA ILE A 122 -10.54 8.19 -25.93
C ILE A 122 -11.39 6.96 -26.27
N ILE A 123 -12.61 6.95 -25.77
CA ILE A 123 -13.67 5.99 -26.09
C ILE A 123 -14.65 6.69 -27.03
N GLY A 124 -14.83 6.13 -28.24
CA GLY A 124 -15.70 6.71 -29.25
C GLY A 124 -15.16 8.03 -29.82
N SER A 125 -16.07 8.95 -30.15
CA SER A 125 -15.76 10.28 -30.66
C SER A 125 -16.21 11.36 -29.67
N PRO A 126 -15.55 12.54 -29.62
CA PRO A 126 -16.04 13.66 -28.85
C PRO A 126 -17.48 14.04 -29.24
N ALA A 127 -18.28 14.49 -28.27
CA ALA A 127 -19.72 14.67 -28.44
C ALA A 127 -20.16 15.79 -29.40
N GLY A 128 -19.26 16.73 -29.72
CA GLY A 128 -19.58 17.92 -30.50
C GLY A 128 -20.23 19.04 -29.67
N TYR A 129 -20.43 18.83 -28.38
CA TYR A 129 -20.95 19.80 -27.41
C TYR A 129 -20.44 19.45 -26.01
N GLN A 130 -20.66 20.35 -25.05
CA GLN A 130 -20.25 20.15 -23.66
C GLN A 130 -21.34 19.44 -22.86
N TYR A 131 -20.93 18.52 -21.99
CA TYR A 131 -21.75 18.01 -20.90
C TYR A 131 -20.87 17.84 -19.64
N ASN A 132 -21.51 17.77 -18.47
CA ASN A 132 -20.86 17.66 -17.17
C ASN A 132 -21.84 17.07 -16.15
N ALA A 133 -21.53 17.15 -14.87
CA ALA A 133 -22.22 16.50 -13.77
C ALA A 133 -22.35 14.99 -13.97
N SER A 134 -21.31 14.30 -14.41
CA SER A 134 -21.40 12.89 -14.79
C SER A 134 -21.55 11.95 -13.59
N GLY A 135 -22.00 10.72 -13.83
CA GLY A 135 -22.02 9.68 -12.82
C GLY A 135 -22.28 8.31 -13.44
N PHE A 136 -21.60 7.29 -12.94
CA PHE A 136 -21.82 5.91 -13.37
C PHE A 136 -22.98 5.31 -12.58
N ASN A 137 -24.00 4.77 -13.24
CA ASN A 137 -25.11 4.10 -12.57
C ASN A 137 -24.83 2.59 -12.39
N PRO A 138 -24.60 2.10 -11.16
CA PRO A 138 -24.31 0.69 -10.92
C PRO A 138 -25.47 -0.25 -11.27
N SER A 139 -26.70 0.26 -11.32
CA SER A 139 -27.90 -0.54 -11.53
C SER A 139 -28.12 -0.96 -12.98
N ASP A 140 -27.61 -0.18 -13.94
CA ASP A 140 -27.81 -0.44 -15.37
C ASP A 140 -26.52 -0.38 -16.22
N GLY A 141 -25.39 0.01 -15.63
CA GLY A 141 -24.08 0.04 -16.30
C GLY A 141 -23.95 1.14 -17.34
N TYR A 142 -24.62 2.28 -17.19
CA TYR A 142 -24.44 3.45 -18.06
C TYR A 142 -23.91 4.65 -17.29
N ILE A 143 -23.20 5.53 -17.99
CA ILE A 143 -22.85 6.85 -17.46
C ILE A 143 -23.96 7.82 -17.83
N TYR A 144 -24.41 8.61 -16.88
CA TYR A 144 -25.36 9.69 -17.11
C TYR A 144 -24.69 11.04 -16.87
N ALA A 145 -25.12 12.06 -17.60
CA ALA A 145 -24.58 13.41 -17.49
C ALA A 145 -25.63 14.46 -17.85
N MET A 146 -25.38 15.71 -17.48
CA MET A 146 -26.18 16.86 -17.87
C MET A 146 -25.57 17.56 -19.07
N LYS A 147 -26.37 17.74 -20.13
CA LYS A 147 -25.96 18.54 -21.29
C LYS A 147 -25.88 20.02 -20.89
N THR A 148 -24.74 20.65 -21.16
CA THR A 148 -24.49 22.02 -20.74
C THR A 148 -25.51 23.00 -21.32
N PHE A 149 -25.92 24.00 -20.53
CA PHE A 149 -26.96 24.99 -20.87
C PHE A 149 -28.32 24.35 -21.21
N SER A 150 -28.64 23.21 -20.59
CA SER A 150 -29.95 22.59 -20.71
C SER A 150 -30.30 21.81 -19.43
N ASN A 151 -31.56 21.40 -19.31
CA ASN A 151 -31.99 20.43 -18.31
C ASN A 151 -32.00 19.00 -18.88
N ASN A 152 -31.38 18.77 -20.04
CA ASN A 152 -31.43 17.47 -20.70
C ASN A 152 -30.47 16.47 -20.05
N LEU A 153 -31.01 15.31 -19.72
CA LEU A 153 -30.26 14.15 -19.28
C LEU A 153 -29.66 13.43 -20.50
N LEU A 154 -28.39 13.10 -20.41
CA LEU A 154 -27.68 12.30 -21.40
C LEU A 154 -27.41 10.92 -20.81
N LYS A 155 -27.50 9.90 -21.67
CA LYS A 155 -27.07 8.53 -21.39
C LYS A 155 -25.92 8.15 -22.32
N ILE A 156 -24.81 7.71 -21.76
CA ILE A 156 -23.58 7.38 -22.47
C ILE A 156 -23.31 5.87 -22.33
N ASP A 157 -23.08 5.20 -23.45
CA ASP A 157 -22.79 3.77 -23.53
C ASP A 157 -21.27 3.45 -23.61
N PRO A 158 -20.87 2.17 -23.55
CA PRO A 158 -19.45 1.79 -23.63
C PRO A 158 -18.71 2.09 -24.92
N LEU A 159 -19.43 2.44 -25.99
CA LEU A 159 -18.83 2.89 -27.24
C LEU A 159 -18.67 4.42 -27.27
N GLY A 160 -19.05 5.11 -26.19
CA GLY A 160 -19.07 6.56 -26.10
C GLY A 160 -20.24 7.20 -26.87
N ALA A 161 -21.22 6.40 -27.30
CA ALA A 161 -22.40 6.92 -27.98
C ALA A 161 -23.36 7.55 -26.96
N ILE A 162 -23.95 8.68 -27.33
CA ILE A 162 -24.75 9.50 -26.42
C ILE A 162 -26.20 9.52 -26.90
N THR A 163 -27.12 9.18 -25.99
CA THR A 163 -28.56 9.33 -26.19
C THR A 163 -29.06 10.50 -25.34
N ASP A 164 -29.63 11.53 -25.97
CA ASP A 164 -30.33 12.62 -25.28
C ASP A 164 -31.71 12.12 -24.84
N MET A 165 -31.92 12.01 -23.53
CA MET A 165 -33.15 11.50 -22.95
C MET A 165 -34.20 12.61 -22.75
N GLY A 166 -33.87 13.87 -23.03
CA GLY A 166 -34.75 15.01 -22.79
C GLY A 166 -34.67 15.59 -21.39
N ALA A 167 -35.49 16.60 -21.14
CA ALA A 167 -35.39 17.47 -19.98
C ALA A 167 -35.89 16.82 -18.68
N ILE A 168 -35.13 16.99 -17.60
CA ILE A 168 -35.54 16.62 -16.24
C ILE A 168 -36.50 17.69 -15.70
N THR A 169 -37.64 17.24 -15.20
CA THR A 169 -38.66 18.07 -14.55
C THR A 169 -38.30 18.34 -13.09
N GLY A 170 -38.53 19.56 -12.61
CA GLY A 170 -38.27 19.95 -11.20
C GLY A 170 -36.88 20.57 -10.96
N LEU A 171 -36.04 20.63 -12.00
CA LEU A 171 -34.81 21.39 -11.96
C LEU A 171 -35.05 22.90 -12.21
N PRO A 172 -34.15 23.78 -11.72
CA PRO A 172 -34.20 25.20 -12.02
C PRO A 172 -34.26 25.47 -13.54
N ALA A 173 -34.96 26.54 -13.92
CA ALA A 173 -35.01 26.95 -15.32
C ALA A 173 -33.61 27.38 -15.79
N VAL A 174 -33.16 26.84 -16.91
CA VAL A 174 -31.88 27.23 -17.51
C VAL A 174 -32.02 28.60 -18.17
N THR A 175 -31.42 29.62 -17.56
CA THR A 175 -31.32 30.96 -18.14
C THR A 175 -29.87 31.47 -18.05
N GLY A 176 -29.37 32.08 -19.13
CA GLY A 176 -28.00 32.63 -19.16
C GLY A 176 -26.91 31.57 -18.92
N THR A 177 -26.17 31.71 -17.82
CA THR A 177 -25.04 30.84 -17.45
C THR A 177 -25.43 29.65 -16.56
N THR A 178 -26.73 29.41 -16.35
CA THR A 178 -27.20 28.28 -15.55
C THR A 178 -26.73 26.97 -16.18
N ASN A 179 -25.94 26.19 -15.43
CA ASN A 179 -25.39 24.91 -15.85
C ASN A 179 -25.29 23.97 -14.65
N TYR A 180 -25.01 22.69 -14.87
CA TYR A 180 -24.69 21.73 -13.81
C TYR A 180 -23.22 21.36 -13.96
N ASN A 181 -22.45 21.52 -12.89
CA ASN A 181 -20.99 21.34 -12.94
C ASN A 181 -20.50 20.28 -11.96
N SER A 182 -21.39 19.54 -11.32
CA SER A 182 -21.03 18.44 -10.43
C SER A 182 -22.19 17.47 -10.36
N GLY A 183 -21.88 16.19 -10.45
CA GLY A 183 -22.85 15.12 -10.39
C GLY A 183 -22.23 13.86 -9.84
N GLU A 184 -23.06 12.97 -9.33
CA GLU A 184 -22.63 11.63 -8.91
C GLU A 184 -23.86 10.74 -8.73
N ILE A 185 -23.71 9.43 -8.92
CA ILE A 185 -24.77 8.45 -8.72
C ILE A 185 -24.42 7.53 -7.55
N ASP A 186 -25.34 7.38 -6.60
CA ASP A 186 -25.12 6.45 -5.48
C ASP A 186 -25.31 4.97 -5.87
N ASN A 187 -25.01 4.09 -4.93
CA ASN A 187 -25.12 2.65 -5.11
C ASN A 187 -26.56 2.14 -5.36
N LEU A 188 -27.57 3.00 -5.25
CA LEU A 188 -28.98 2.69 -5.50
C LEU A 188 -29.49 3.32 -6.80
N GLY A 189 -28.62 3.98 -7.58
CA GLY A 189 -28.99 4.65 -8.83
C GLY A 189 -29.64 6.02 -8.65
N ASN A 190 -29.57 6.62 -7.45
CA ASN A 190 -30.02 8.00 -7.29
C ASN A 190 -28.94 8.95 -7.80
N TYR A 191 -29.33 9.85 -8.69
CA TYR A 191 -28.41 10.79 -9.32
C TYR A 191 -28.48 12.15 -8.64
N TYR A 192 -27.38 12.59 -8.05
CA TYR A 192 -27.29 13.88 -7.37
C TYR A 192 -26.59 14.86 -8.28
N ILE A 193 -27.19 16.02 -8.53
CA ILE A 193 -26.59 17.08 -9.36
C ILE A 193 -26.62 18.43 -8.67
N LYS A 194 -25.57 19.21 -8.88
CA LYS A 194 -25.45 20.57 -8.36
C LYS A 194 -25.43 21.59 -9.52
N PRO A 195 -26.27 22.62 -9.49
CA PRO A 195 -26.18 23.74 -10.42
C PRO A 195 -25.03 24.69 -10.08
N VAL A 196 -24.47 25.32 -11.11
CA VAL A 196 -23.53 26.44 -11.01
C VAL A 196 -24.24 27.64 -10.39
N GLY A 197 -23.58 28.31 -9.44
CA GLY A 197 -24.07 29.57 -8.86
C GLY A 197 -25.10 29.40 -7.73
N SER A 198 -25.81 28.27 -7.62
CA SER A 198 -26.54 27.92 -6.38
C SER A 198 -25.67 27.00 -5.53
N ASN A 199 -25.12 27.56 -4.47
CA ASN A 199 -24.19 26.85 -3.60
C ASN A 199 -24.87 26.19 -2.40
N SER A 200 -26.16 26.46 -2.18
CA SER A 200 -26.95 25.90 -1.07
C SER A 200 -28.02 24.91 -1.52
N SER A 201 -27.97 24.46 -2.77
CA SER A 201 -28.93 23.49 -3.31
C SER A 201 -28.21 22.34 -3.99
N LEU A 202 -28.64 21.12 -3.70
CA LEU A 202 -28.35 19.88 -4.42
C LEU A 202 -29.67 19.30 -4.92
N TYR A 203 -29.70 18.59 -6.04
CA TYR A 203 -30.93 17.98 -6.54
C TYR A 203 -30.75 16.47 -6.65
N LYS A 204 -31.70 15.71 -6.10
CA LYS A 204 -31.80 14.26 -6.27
C LYS A 204 -32.72 13.97 -7.44
N VAL A 205 -32.18 13.38 -8.50
CA VAL A 205 -32.85 13.01 -9.73
C VAL A 205 -33.16 11.52 -9.72
N ASN A 206 -34.41 11.18 -10.01
CA ASN A 206 -34.78 9.84 -10.42
C ASN A 206 -34.63 9.74 -11.94
N ILE A 207 -33.65 8.96 -12.39
CA ILE A 207 -33.31 8.80 -13.81
C ILE A 207 -34.49 8.23 -14.61
N SER A 208 -35.22 7.26 -14.04
CA SER A 208 -36.29 6.56 -14.74
C SER A 208 -37.52 7.43 -15.01
N THR A 209 -37.86 8.32 -14.08
CA THR A 209 -39.00 9.25 -14.21
C THR A 209 -38.59 10.63 -14.70
N GLN A 210 -37.29 10.91 -14.78
CA GLN A 210 -36.71 12.23 -15.13
C GLN A 210 -37.31 13.36 -14.29
N THR A 211 -37.40 13.13 -12.97
CA THR A 211 -37.89 14.11 -11.99
C THR A 211 -36.84 14.37 -10.92
N ALA A 212 -36.69 15.64 -10.54
CA ALA A 212 -35.76 16.09 -9.51
C ALA A 212 -36.49 16.56 -8.24
N THR A 213 -35.88 16.33 -7.08
CA THR A 213 -36.27 16.92 -5.79
C THR A 213 -35.10 17.68 -5.21
N GLU A 214 -35.34 18.90 -4.73
CA GLU A 214 -34.31 19.72 -4.10
C GLU A 214 -33.95 19.20 -2.70
N ILE A 215 -32.66 19.21 -2.41
CA ILE A 215 -32.05 19.02 -1.11
C ILE A 215 -31.38 20.35 -0.75
N VAL A 216 -31.93 21.04 0.25
CA VAL A 216 -31.37 22.30 0.75
C VAL A 216 -30.17 22.01 1.63
N LEU A 217 -29.02 22.61 1.32
CA LEU A 217 -27.81 22.48 2.11
C LEU A 217 -27.82 23.46 3.28
N ASN A 218 -27.37 23.01 4.45
CA ASN A 218 -27.32 23.86 5.64
C ASN A 218 -26.22 24.95 5.59
N GLN A 219 -25.29 24.84 4.64
CA GLN A 219 -24.27 25.84 4.35
C GLN A 219 -23.79 25.72 2.89
N PRO A 220 -23.29 26.81 2.29
CA PRO A 220 -22.92 26.80 0.89
C PRO A 220 -21.67 25.94 0.63
N THR A 221 -21.69 25.23 -0.49
CA THR A 221 -20.54 24.50 -1.04
C THR A 221 -20.32 24.90 -2.50
N ASN A 222 -19.07 24.94 -2.95
CA ASN A 222 -18.73 25.26 -4.34
C ASN A 222 -17.76 24.22 -4.94
N PRO A 223 -18.18 22.94 -5.02
CA PRO A 223 -17.40 21.93 -5.72
C PRO A 223 -17.38 22.17 -7.22
N SER A 224 -16.33 21.65 -7.86
CA SER A 224 -16.29 21.46 -9.31
C SER A 224 -16.56 20.01 -9.71
N ASP A 225 -16.65 19.09 -8.75
CA ASP A 225 -17.22 17.75 -8.95
C ASP A 225 -17.59 17.10 -7.60
N LEU A 226 -18.32 15.98 -7.62
CA LEU A 226 -18.73 15.20 -6.45
C LEU A 226 -18.32 13.73 -6.58
N ALA A 227 -18.10 13.06 -5.45
CA ALA A 227 -17.91 11.61 -5.38
C ALA A 227 -18.71 10.98 -4.24
N TYR A 228 -19.23 9.76 -4.41
CA TYR A 228 -20.02 9.08 -3.39
C TYR A 228 -19.23 7.97 -2.69
N SER A 229 -19.34 7.90 -1.37
CA SER A 229 -18.74 6.84 -0.57
C SER A 229 -19.80 5.88 -0.06
N VAL A 230 -19.76 4.63 -0.52
CA VAL A 230 -20.71 3.59 -0.11
C VAL A 230 -20.67 3.32 1.41
N PRO A 231 -19.49 3.20 2.05
CA PRO A 231 -19.43 2.92 3.49
C PRO A 231 -20.03 4.02 4.38
N THR A 232 -19.91 5.30 3.98
CA THR A 232 -20.41 6.42 4.79
C THR A 232 -21.79 6.90 4.36
N GLY A 233 -22.22 6.61 3.13
CA GLY A 233 -23.47 7.11 2.55
C GLY A 233 -23.44 8.62 2.27
N LEU A 234 -22.25 9.22 2.18
CA LEU A 234 -22.05 10.65 1.98
C LEU A 234 -21.50 10.95 0.57
N LEU A 235 -21.85 12.12 0.06
CA LEU A 235 -21.17 12.73 -1.07
C LEU A 235 -19.97 13.52 -0.56
N TYR A 236 -18.89 13.56 -1.32
CA TYR A 236 -17.67 14.30 -1.02
C TYR A 236 -17.38 15.26 -2.17
N GLY A 237 -16.91 16.45 -1.83
CA GLY A 237 -16.50 17.47 -2.79
C GLY A 237 -15.31 18.25 -2.27
N VAL A 238 -14.67 19.02 -3.14
CA VAL A 238 -13.55 19.89 -2.79
C VAL A 238 -13.94 21.33 -3.10
N GLY A 239 -13.87 22.20 -2.09
CA GLY A 239 -14.16 23.62 -2.23
C GLY A 239 -13.09 24.36 -3.04
N THR A 240 -13.36 25.60 -3.43
CA THR A 240 -12.41 26.44 -4.18
C THR A 240 -11.14 26.80 -3.39
N ASP A 241 -11.22 26.73 -2.06
CA ASP A 241 -10.06 26.84 -1.17
C ASP A 241 -9.25 25.53 -1.11
N GLY A 242 -9.64 24.49 -1.84
CA GLY A 242 -9.01 23.17 -1.83
C GLY A 242 -9.38 22.29 -0.65
N ARG A 243 -10.29 22.73 0.24
CA ARG A 243 -10.71 21.97 1.42
C ARG A 243 -11.74 20.91 1.05
N LEU A 244 -11.53 19.69 1.55
CA LEU A 244 -12.49 18.60 1.42
C LEU A 244 -13.72 18.86 2.29
N PHE A 245 -14.89 18.48 1.81
CA PHE A 245 -16.12 18.46 2.60
C PHE A 245 -16.98 17.26 2.21
N SER A 246 -17.91 16.89 3.09
CA SER A 246 -18.96 15.93 2.80
C SER A 246 -20.34 16.59 2.83
N ILE A 247 -21.29 16.00 2.11
CA ILE A 247 -22.72 16.32 2.13
C ILE A 247 -23.45 15.03 2.46
N ASN A 248 -24.35 15.09 3.45
CA ASN A 248 -25.31 14.02 3.69
C ASN A 248 -26.52 14.20 2.75
N PRO A 249 -26.70 13.33 1.73
CA PRO A 249 -27.77 13.49 0.76
C PRO A 249 -29.17 13.26 1.34
N ALA A 250 -29.30 12.67 2.54
CA ALA A 250 -30.60 12.45 3.17
C ALA A 250 -31.18 13.72 3.81
N ASN A 251 -30.34 14.68 4.20
CA ASN A 251 -30.78 15.87 4.95
C ASN A 251 -30.07 17.18 4.58
N GLY A 252 -29.12 17.16 3.64
CA GLY A 252 -28.37 18.35 3.19
C GLY A 252 -27.33 18.86 4.18
N ASN A 253 -26.99 18.11 5.24
CA ASN A 253 -25.94 18.53 6.17
C ASN A 253 -24.57 18.46 5.51
N VAL A 254 -23.87 19.59 5.47
CA VAL A 254 -22.50 19.71 4.98
C VAL A 254 -21.52 19.68 6.15
N THR A 255 -20.41 18.96 6.02
CA THR A 255 -19.32 18.96 7.00
C THR A 255 -17.98 19.16 6.30
N PHE A 256 -17.26 20.22 6.66
CA PHE A 256 -15.91 20.43 6.15
C PHE A 256 -14.89 19.60 6.94
N ILE A 257 -13.91 19.05 6.24
CA ILE A 257 -12.95 18.09 6.76
C ILE A 257 -11.57 18.73 6.75
N GLY A 258 -10.94 18.80 7.94
CA GLY A 258 -9.60 19.33 8.10
C GLY A 258 -9.46 20.83 7.79
N THR A 259 -8.20 21.23 7.60
CA THR A 259 -7.83 22.58 7.14
C THR A 259 -7.63 22.59 5.63
N SER A 260 -7.73 23.76 4.99
CA SER A 260 -7.39 23.89 3.57
C SER A 260 -5.90 23.53 3.35
N PRO A 261 -5.60 22.58 2.45
CA PRO A 261 -4.22 22.26 2.04
C PRO A 261 -3.68 23.24 0.98
N GLY A 262 -4.38 24.35 0.71
CA GLY A 262 -4.09 25.29 -0.37
C GLY A 262 -5.04 25.15 -1.56
N THR A 263 -5.29 26.29 -2.23
CA THR A 263 -6.24 26.42 -3.34
C THR A 263 -5.91 25.45 -4.48
N ALA A 264 -6.86 24.60 -4.82
CA ALA A 264 -6.85 23.81 -6.04
C ALA A 264 -8.29 23.41 -6.38
N THR A 265 -8.61 23.43 -7.66
CA THR A 265 -9.92 23.02 -8.18
C THR A 265 -9.86 21.59 -8.67
N PHE A 266 -10.79 20.76 -8.21
CA PHE A 266 -10.94 19.37 -8.63
C PHE A 266 -12.23 19.24 -9.41
N GLY A 267 -12.10 19.20 -10.74
CA GLY A 267 -13.23 19.00 -11.63
C GLY A 267 -13.47 17.54 -11.99
N ALA A 268 -12.71 16.57 -11.47
CA ALA A 268 -13.11 15.17 -11.54
C ALA A 268 -12.86 14.48 -10.20
N LEU A 269 -13.85 13.83 -9.62
CA LEU A 269 -13.76 13.02 -8.41
C LEU A 269 -14.22 11.59 -8.67
N PHE A 270 -13.76 10.65 -7.83
CA PHE A 270 -14.11 9.24 -7.93
C PHE A 270 -14.29 8.65 -6.54
N GLY A 271 -15.41 7.95 -6.32
CA GLY A 271 -15.66 7.19 -5.10
C GLY A 271 -15.36 5.70 -5.26
N SER A 272 -14.68 5.10 -4.27
CA SER A 272 -14.43 3.65 -4.20
C SER A 272 -15.44 2.97 -3.27
N SER A 273 -15.79 1.71 -3.55
CA SER A 273 -16.64 0.88 -2.67
C SER A 273 -16.04 0.63 -1.28
N THR A 274 -14.72 0.74 -1.16
CA THR A 274 -13.98 0.63 0.12
C THR A 274 -13.90 1.96 0.88
N GLY A 275 -14.45 3.03 0.32
CA GLY A 275 -14.70 4.31 0.98
C GLY A 275 -13.69 5.40 0.66
N GLU A 276 -12.62 5.11 -0.07
CA GLU A 276 -11.64 6.11 -0.52
C GLU A 276 -12.25 7.06 -1.55
N ILE A 277 -11.81 8.32 -1.51
CA ILE A 277 -12.14 9.34 -2.50
C ILE A 277 -10.86 9.74 -3.22
N TYR A 278 -10.94 9.77 -4.55
CA TYR A 278 -9.88 10.21 -5.44
C TYR A 278 -10.32 11.42 -6.25
N GLY A 279 -9.36 12.12 -6.84
CA GLY A 279 -9.69 13.25 -7.69
C GLY A 279 -8.57 13.74 -8.57
N ILE A 280 -8.93 14.28 -9.72
CA ILE A 280 -8.02 14.97 -10.63
C ILE A 280 -8.21 16.46 -10.46
N ASN A 281 -7.13 17.17 -10.13
CA ASN A 281 -7.16 18.63 -10.15
C ASN A 281 -7.11 19.14 -11.60
N ASN A 282 -7.55 20.37 -11.81
CA ASN A 282 -7.57 20.96 -13.16
C ASN A 282 -6.17 21.23 -13.73
N ALA A 283 -5.13 21.10 -12.90
CA ALA A 283 -3.72 21.20 -13.30
C ALA A 283 -3.12 19.88 -13.83
N GLY A 284 -3.81 18.75 -13.67
CA GLY A 284 -3.37 17.47 -14.21
C GLY A 284 -2.65 16.54 -13.22
N ASP A 285 -3.01 16.56 -11.95
CA ASP A 285 -2.51 15.63 -10.94
C ASP A 285 -3.67 14.79 -10.39
N PHE A 286 -3.42 13.50 -10.14
CA PHE A 286 -4.40 12.56 -9.57
C PHE A 286 -4.06 12.31 -8.10
N PHE A 287 -5.03 12.53 -7.21
CA PHE A 287 -4.86 12.46 -5.77
C PHE A 287 -5.80 11.45 -5.11
N GLN A 288 -5.39 10.98 -3.93
CA GLN A 288 -6.27 10.39 -2.93
C GLN A 288 -6.43 11.35 -1.75
N PHE A 289 -7.63 11.42 -1.16
CA PHE A 289 -7.92 12.28 -0.02
C PHE A 289 -8.00 11.49 1.30
N ASN A 290 -7.38 12.03 2.34
CA ASN A 290 -7.57 11.56 3.71
C ASN A 290 -8.87 12.15 4.28
N LEU A 291 -9.86 11.28 4.50
CA LEU A 291 -11.19 11.71 4.93
C LEU A 291 -11.29 12.14 6.40
N THR A 292 -10.20 11.99 7.17
CA THR A 292 -10.11 12.45 8.57
C THR A 292 -9.46 13.82 8.63
N THR A 293 -8.34 14.00 7.93
CA THR A 293 -7.51 15.22 8.03
C THR A 293 -7.73 16.22 6.89
N GLY A 294 -8.41 15.82 5.81
CA GLY A 294 -8.58 16.64 4.61
C GLY A 294 -7.32 16.79 3.75
N ALA A 295 -6.20 16.18 4.16
CA ALA A 295 -4.97 16.16 3.39
C ALA A 295 -5.15 15.35 2.10
N ARG A 296 -4.37 15.65 1.08
CA ARG A 296 -4.36 14.94 -0.20
C ARG A 296 -2.96 14.47 -0.56
N THR A 297 -2.86 13.28 -1.13
CA THR A 297 -1.60 12.67 -1.56
C THR A 297 -1.65 12.41 -3.05
N ILE A 298 -0.61 12.82 -3.78
CA ILE A 298 -0.48 12.55 -5.21
C ILE A 298 -0.26 11.05 -5.40
N ILE A 299 -1.09 10.42 -6.23
CA ILE A 299 -1.00 9.00 -6.60
C ILE A 299 -0.36 8.86 -7.98
N SER A 300 -0.75 9.71 -8.94
CA SER A 300 -0.25 9.75 -10.31
C SER A 300 -0.53 11.14 -10.92
N SER A 301 -0.37 11.28 -12.24
CA SER A 301 -0.75 12.47 -13.01
C SER A 301 -1.83 12.17 -14.05
N ALA A 302 -2.44 13.23 -14.57
CA ALA A 302 -3.56 13.24 -15.48
C ALA A 302 -3.47 14.42 -16.47
N PRO A 303 -4.23 14.45 -17.57
CA PRO A 303 -4.29 15.62 -18.44
C PRO A 303 -4.95 16.81 -17.74
N ALA A 304 -4.31 17.98 -17.82
CA ALA A 304 -4.85 19.23 -17.33
C ALA A 304 -6.07 19.67 -18.16
N SER A 305 -7.14 20.06 -17.48
CA SER A 305 -8.35 20.61 -18.11
C SER A 305 -9.13 21.43 -17.10
N GLY A 306 -9.68 22.56 -17.55
CA GLY A 306 -10.68 23.32 -16.78
C GLY A 306 -12.11 22.80 -16.95
N ASN A 307 -12.31 21.83 -17.85
CA ASN A 307 -13.58 21.15 -18.10
C ASN A 307 -13.30 19.65 -18.03
N ASN A 308 -13.42 19.11 -16.84
CA ASN A 308 -13.28 17.69 -16.52
C ASN A 308 -14.47 17.26 -15.66
N ASP A 309 -14.65 15.95 -15.56
CA ASP A 309 -15.65 15.27 -14.77
C ASP A 309 -15.18 13.83 -14.56
N GLY A 310 -15.54 13.22 -13.43
CA GLY A 310 -15.17 11.86 -13.06
C GLY A 310 -16.37 10.94 -13.01
N ALA A 311 -16.22 9.72 -13.55
CA ALA A 311 -17.18 8.66 -13.35
C ALA A 311 -16.49 7.34 -13.00
N HIS A 312 -16.99 6.64 -11.99
CA HIS A 312 -16.55 5.30 -11.60
C HIS A 312 -17.72 4.56 -10.95
N CYS A 313 -17.77 3.23 -11.10
CA CYS A 313 -18.79 2.46 -10.43
C CYS A 313 -18.57 2.45 -8.91
N VAL A 314 -19.36 3.21 -8.15
CA VAL A 314 -19.19 3.37 -6.70
C VAL A 314 -19.26 2.05 -5.90
N THR A 315 -19.81 0.97 -6.47
CA THR A 315 -19.84 -0.36 -5.83
C THR A 315 -18.65 -1.25 -6.20
N ALA A 316 -17.69 -0.76 -6.98
CA ALA A 316 -16.43 -1.42 -7.26
C ALA A 316 -15.26 -0.79 -6.49
N PRO A 317 -14.17 -1.53 -6.18
CA PRO A 317 -13.01 -0.98 -5.51
C PRO A 317 -12.08 -0.27 -6.51
N ILE A 318 -11.37 0.76 -6.06
CA ILE A 318 -10.23 1.33 -6.77
C ILE A 318 -8.96 0.94 -6.02
N THR A 319 -8.08 0.19 -6.68
CA THR A 319 -6.83 -0.30 -6.10
C THR A 319 -5.63 0.08 -6.96
N PHE A 320 -4.49 0.32 -6.32
CA PHE A 320 -3.21 0.57 -6.99
C PHE A 320 -2.11 -0.34 -6.45
N SER A 321 -0.91 -0.25 -7.02
CA SER A 321 0.29 -0.93 -6.53
C SER A 321 1.40 0.05 -6.16
N ALA A 322 2.24 -0.34 -5.21
CA ALA A 322 3.45 0.39 -4.83
C ALA A 322 4.59 -0.60 -4.50
N ASP A 323 5.75 -0.06 -4.14
CA ASP A 323 6.92 -0.77 -3.62
C ASP A 323 7.42 0.07 -2.46
N LEU A 324 6.95 -0.26 -1.25
CA LEU A 324 7.36 0.41 -0.03
C LEU A 324 8.63 -0.27 0.47
N SER A 325 9.60 0.52 0.89
CA SER A 325 10.85 0.00 1.42
C SER A 325 11.25 0.73 2.68
N VAL A 326 11.94 0.04 3.56
CA VAL A 326 12.50 0.61 4.78
C VAL A 326 13.97 0.23 4.92
N THR A 327 14.76 1.20 5.35
CA THR A 327 16.15 0.99 5.79
C THR A 327 16.30 1.50 7.20
N GLN A 328 17.22 0.90 7.95
CA GLN A 328 17.53 1.31 9.30
C GLN A 328 18.99 1.06 9.61
N THR A 329 19.66 2.05 10.23
CA THR A 329 21.00 1.86 10.78
C THR A 329 21.38 2.92 11.81
N ASP A 330 22.25 2.59 12.75
CA ASP A 330 23.01 3.56 13.56
C ASP A 330 24.47 3.73 13.06
N ASN A 331 24.81 3.13 11.91
CA ASN A 331 26.15 3.03 11.34
C ASN A 331 27.18 2.35 12.28
N SER A 332 26.73 1.52 13.22
CA SER A 332 27.58 0.78 14.14
C SER A 332 27.15 -0.68 14.21
N THR A 333 28.06 -1.56 14.63
CA THR A 333 27.72 -2.94 15.01
C THR A 333 27.73 -3.12 16.52
N THR A 334 27.97 -2.04 17.29
CA THR A 334 28.24 -2.14 18.72
C THR A 334 27.61 -1.02 19.53
N TYR A 335 27.33 -1.23 20.81
CA TYR A 335 26.89 -0.20 21.75
C TYR A 335 27.65 -0.26 23.08
N THR A 336 27.65 0.84 23.83
CA THR A 336 28.16 0.91 25.21
C THR A 336 26.98 1.16 26.17
N PRO A 337 26.77 0.32 27.20
CA PRO A 337 25.74 0.57 28.21
C PRO A 337 25.86 1.96 28.83
N GLY A 338 24.74 2.60 29.14
CA GLY A 338 24.71 3.96 29.71
C GLY A 338 24.86 5.10 28.70
N THR A 339 25.03 4.78 27.40
CA THR A 339 25.12 5.78 26.31
C THR A 339 23.87 5.76 25.43
N ASN A 340 23.71 6.80 24.62
CA ASN A 340 22.63 6.87 23.64
C ASN A 340 23.05 6.21 22.33
N LYS A 341 22.10 5.50 21.70
CA LYS A 341 22.17 5.07 20.30
C LYS A 341 21.17 5.83 19.47
N VAL A 342 21.58 6.23 18.27
CA VAL A 342 20.75 7.02 17.35
C VAL A 342 20.62 6.27 16.04
N TYR A 343 19.43 5.75 15.76
CA TYR A 343 19.12 5.08 14.51
C TYR A 343 18.48 6.07 13.54
N THR A 344 18.91 5.99 12.28
CA THR A 344 18.23 6.64 11.16
C THR A 344 17.41 5.58 10.43
N VAL A 345 16.11 5.82 10.34
CA VAL A 345 15.17 4.98 9.59
C VAL A 345 14.66 5.78 8.42
N VAL A 346 14.69 5.21 7.21
CA VAL A 346 14.14 5.86 6.02
C VAL A 346 13.12 4.93 5.40
N VAL A 347 11.87 5.38 5.34
CA VAL A 347 10.79 4.71 4.63
C VAL A 347 10.58 5.41 3.29
N THR A 348 10.54 4.65 2.20
CA THR A 348 10.48 5.16 0.83
C THR A 348 9.39 4.45 0.04
N ASN A 349 8.71 5.17 -0.84
CA ASN A 349 7.85 4.59 -1.87
C ASN A 349 8.56 4.64 -3.24
N ASN A 350 8.99 3.49 -3.75
CA ASN A 350 9.68 3.37 -5.05
C ASN A 350 8.70 3.39 -6.25
N GLY A 351 7.39 3.47 -6.00
CA GLY A 351 6.34 3.47 -7.02
C GLY A 351 5.80 2.07 -7.33
N PRO A 352 4.95 1.92 -8.36
CA PRO A 352 4.66 2.91 -9.38
C PRO A 352 3.73 4.03 -8.93
N PHE A 353 2.90 3.86 -7.89
CA PHE A 353 1.93 4.88 -7.49
C PHE A 353 2.17 5.41 -6.08
N GLY A 354 1.64 6.61 -5.80
CA GLY A 354 1.63 7.16 -4.44
C GLY A 354 0.76 6.34 -3.47
N VAL A 355 1.02 6.50 -2.17
CA VAL A 355 0.36 5.77 -1.10
C VAL A 355 -0.10 6.73 -0.01
N LEU A 356 -1.36 6.61 0.41
CA LEU A 356 -1.92 7.31 1.56
C LEU A 356 -2.06 6.34 2.74
N ASN A 357 -1.63 6.73 3.93
CA ASN A 357 -1.75 5.94 5.17
C ASN A 357 -1.02 4.58 5.16
N ALA A 358 0.21 4.51 4.64
CA ALA A 358 1.09 3.39 4.92
C ALA A 358 1.44 3.36 6.42
N ASN A 359 1.42 2.19 7.03
CA ASN A 359 1.66 2.04 8.46
C ASN A 359 3.12 1.67 8.74
N VAL A 360 3.79 2.46 9.58
CA VAL A 360 5.17 2.23 10.02
C VAL A 360 5.16 1.81 11.48
N LEU A 361 5.80 0.67 11.77
CA LEU A 361 5.91 0.10 13.11
C LEU A 361 7.37 -0.16 13.49
N ASP A 362 7.77 0.30 14.67
CA ASP A 362 9.03 -0.09 15.34
C ASP A 362 8.77 -0.26 16.83
N TYR A 363 8.94 -1.49 17.33
CA TYR A 363 8.74 -1.80 18.74
C TYR A 363 9.96 -1.39 19.55
N VAL A 364 9.74 -0.98 20.80
CA VAL A 364 10.85 -0.73 21.74
C VAL A 364 11.72 -1.99 21.85
N PRO A 365 13.05 -1.88 21.69
CA PRO A 365 13.96 -3.02 21.80
C PRO A 365 13.77 -3.79 23.12
N ALA A 366 13.84 -5.12 23.05
CA ALA A 366 13.64 -5.96 24.23
C ALA A 366 14.63 -5.62 25.35
N GLY A 367 14.11 -5.42 26.57
CA GLY A 367 14.91 -5.04 27.74
C GLY A 367 15.22 -3.55 27.85
N ILE A 368 14.81 -2.72 26.88
CA ILE A 368 14.85 -1.25 26.98
C ILE A 368 13.50 -0.74 27.51
N PRO A 369 13.47 0.13 28.53
CA PRO A 369 12.22 0.75 28.98
C PRO A 369 11.63 1.69 27.91
N ASN A 370 10.30 1.76 27.79
CA ASN A 370 9.63 2.63 26.81
C ASN A 370 10.04 4.11 26.94
N ALA A 371 10.27 4.59 28.17
CA ALA A 371 10.69 5.96 28.44
C ALA A 371 12.11 6.29 27.94
N ASN A 372 12.91 5.27 27.60
CA ASN A 372 14.27 5.42 27.11
C ASN A 372 14.34 5.52 25.57
N VAL A 373 13.22 5.34 24.88
CA VAL A 373 13.15 5.48 23.42
C VAL A 373 12.40 6.76 23.10
N SER A 374 12.97 7.55 22.21
CA SER A 374 12.32 8.74 21.66
C SER A 374 12.58 8.84 20.17
N TYR A 375 11.69 9.48 19.43
CA TYR A 375 11.89 9.66 18.01
C TYR A 375 11.27 10.96 17.51
N THR A 376 11.80 11.45 16.39
CA THR A 376 11.21 12.50 15.55
C THR A 376 11.10 11.98 14.14
N ALA A 377 10.25 12.61 13.32
CA ALA A 377 10.12 12.28 11.90
C ALA A 377 10.16 13.53 11.03
N VAL A 378 10.70 13.39 9.83
CA VAL A 378 10.72 14.43 8.80
C VAL A 378 10.23 13.82 7.50
N ALA A 379 9.15 14.38 6.95
CA ALA A 379 8.63 14.00 5.65
C ALA A 379 9.31 14.80 4.52
N SER A 380 9.57 14.15 3.38
CA SER A 380 9.98 14.85 2.16
C SER A 380 8.84 15.71 1.59
N ALA A 381 9.14 16.53 0.58
CA ALA A 381 8.11 17.31 -0.11
C ALA A 381 6.98 16.40 -0.65
N GLY A 382 5.72 16.79 -0.39
CA GLY A 382 4.53 16.04 -0.77
C GLY A 382 4.21 14.82 0.11
N SER A 383 5.16 14.34 0.92
CA SER A 383 4.93 13.30 1.91
C SER A 383 4.31 13.89 3.19
N SER A 384 3.74 13.02 4.03
CA SER A 384 3.23 13.41 5.35
C SER A 384 3.46 12.32 6.40
N THR A 385 3.45 12.74 7.67
CA THR A 385 3.54 11.90 8.87
C THR A 385 2.61 12.49 9.94
N ALA A 386 2.07 11.66 10.83
CA ALA A 386 1.29 12.14 11.98
C ALA A 386 2.19 12.59 13.16
N VAL A 387 3.49 12.33 13.08
CA VAL A 387 4.47 12.65 14.13
C VAL A 387 4.72 14.16 14.17
N ILE A 388 4.49 14.76 15.33
CA ILE A 388 4.74 16.18 15.59
C ILE A 388 5.67 16.31 16.79
N GLY A 389 6.82 16.94 16.60
CA GLY A 389 7.84 17.07 17.65
C GLY A 389 8.44 15.73 18.08
N THR A 390 8.97 15.67 19.29
CA THR A 390 9.54 14.45 19.86
C THR A 390 8.45 13.57 20.48
N GLN A 391 8.42 12.31 20.06
CA GLN A 391 7.55 11.27 20.62
C GLN A 391 8.37 10.32 21.49
N ILE A 392 7.70 9.63 22.43
CA ILE A 392 8.33 8.67 23.36
C ILE A 392 7.74 7.29 23.12
N GLY A 393 8.61 6.28 23.06
CA GLY A 393 8.24 4.87 22.91
C GLY A 393 8.32 4.35 21.48
N ALA A 394 7.49 3.35 21.20
CA ALA A 394 7.39 2.67 19.91
C ALA A 394 6.83 3.58 18.80
N ILE A 395 7.28 3.37 17.56
CA ILE A 395 6.67 4.01 16.38
C ILE A 395 5.40 3.25 16.01
N ASN A 396 4.31 3.99 15.82
CA ASN A 396 3.08 3.56 15.18
C ASN A 396 2.50 4.76 14.43
N ASP A 397 2.97 4.94 13.19
CA ASP A 397 2.72 6.15 12.40
C ASP A 397 2.05 5.80 11.08
N LEU A 398 1.12 6.65 10.66
CA LEU A 398 0.49 6.59 9.35
C LEU A 398 1.10 7.67 8.47
N ILE A 399 1.89 7.24 7.49
CA ILE A 399 2.56 8.13 6.55
C ILE A 399 1.89 8.10 5.19
N SER A 400 2.06 9.18 4.44
CA SER A 400 1.66 9.23 3.04
C SER A 400 2.85 9.61 2.19
N LEU A 401 3.06 8.89 1.10
CA LEU A 401 4.25 8.98 0.26
C LEU A 401 3.82 9.06 -1.22
N PRO A 402 4.03 10.19 -1.92
CA PRO A 402 4.04 10.18 -3.38
C PRO A 402 5.18 9.26 -3.88
N VAL A 403 5.22 9.01 -5.19
CA VAL A 403 6.33 8.25 -5.79
C VAL A 403 7.66 8.95 -5.52
N ASN A 404 8.65 8.19 -5.06
CA ASN A 404 9.95 8.63 -4.54
C ASN A 404 9.89 9.48 -3.27
N GLY A 405 8.71 9.63 -2.65
CA GLY A 405 8.56 10.29 -1.37
C GLY A 405 9.17 9.46 -0.25
N THR A 406 9.69 10.15 0.77
CA THR A 406 10.26 9.53 1.96
C THR A 406 9.69 10.12 3.26
N VAL A 407 9.76 9.33 4.32
CA VAL A 407 9.74 9.80 5.71
C VAL A 407 10.96 9.24 6.42
N THR A 408 11.74 10.13 7.04
CA THR A 408 12.93 9.78 7.81
C THR A 408 12.66 9.93 9.30
N TYR A 409 12.85 8.86 10.07
CA TYR A 409 12.80 8.89 11.53
C TYR A 409 14.21 8.92 12.12
N THR A 410 14.37 9.73 13.17
CA THR A 410 15.56 9.75 14.01
C THR A 410 15.19 9.19 15.36
N ILE A 411 15.61 7.96 15.66
CA ILE A 411 15.26 7.25 16.89
C ILE A 411 16.43 7.32 17.85
N THR A 412 16.23 7.86 19.05
CA THR A 412 17.23 7.87 20.12
C THR A 412 16.85 6.86 21.19
N VAL A 413 17.75 5.91 21.45
CA VAL A 413 17.63 4.90 22.50
C VAL A 413 18.67 5.18 23.59
N ALA A 414 18.22 5.56 24.78
CA ALA A 414 19.06 5.68 25.97
C ALA A 414 19.30 4.30 26.58
N VAL A 415 20.44 3.69 26.30
CA VAL A 415 20.72 2.31 26.72
C VAL A 415 20.97 2.29 28.24
N PRO A 416 20.21 1.49 29.04
CA PRO A 416 20.46 1.38 30.48
C PRO A 416 21.89 0.96 30.79
N ALA A 417 22.47 1.48 31.88
CA ALA A 417 23.85 1.17 32.29
C ALA A 417 24.10 -0.32 32.58
N LEU A 418 23.06 -1.07 32.94
CA LEU A 418 23.13 -2.50 33.23
C LEU A 418 22.65 -3.39 32.07
N PHE A 419 22.37 -2.81 30.90
CA PHE A 419 21.94 -3.58 29.73
C PHE A 419 23.11 -4.41 29.18
N SER A 420 22.88 -5.70 28.94
CA SER A 420 23.92 -6.66 28.53
C SER A 420 23.53 -7.54 27.34
N GLY A 421 22.29 -7.41 26.84
CA GLY A 421 21.77 -8.16 25.70
C GLY A 421 22.20 -7.57 24.35
N ASN A 422 21.75 -8.17 23.26
CA ASN A 422 21.85 -7.52 21.95
C ASN A 422 20.81 -6.40 21.88
N LEU A 423 21.24 -5.21 21.46
CA LEU A 423 20.31 -4.13 21.16
C LEU A 423 19.83 -4.34 19.73
N VAL A 424 18.58 -4.80 19.58
CA VAL A 424 17.96 -5.10 18.28
C VAL A 424 16.81 -4.15 18.07
N SER A 425 16.79 -3.44 16.96
CA SER A 425 15.66 -2.60 16.54
C SER A 425 15.22 -3.01 15.13
N THR A 426 13.91 -3.15 14.97
CA THR A 426 13.30 -3.72 13.77
C THR A 426 12.11 -2.87 13.38
N VAL A 427 12.27 -2.10 12.30
CA VAL A 427 11.18 -1.33 11.70
C VAL A 427 10.53 -2.13 10.58
N SER A 428 9.22 -2.01 10.45
CA SER A 428 8.46 -2.48 9.29
C SER A 428 7.53 -1.41 8.72
N VAL A 429 7.24 -1.52 7.43
CA VAL A 429 6.23 -0.70 6.74
C VAL A 429 5.23 -1.62 6.02
N SER A 430 3.93 -1.36 6.18
CA SER A 430 2.88 -2.10 5.48
C SER A 430 1.97 -1.18 4.66
N PRO A 431 1.59 -1.57 3.43
CA PRO A 431 0.66 -0.79 2.61
C PRO A 431 -0.76 -0.80 3.22
N PRO A 432 -1.58 0.23 2.95
CA PRO A 432 -3.02 0.21 3.23
C PRO A 432 -3.76 -0.81 2.34
N ALA A 433 -5.00 -1.14 2.68
CA ALA A 433 -5.75 -2.21 2.01
C ALA A 433 -6.00 -1.99 0.50
N ASN A 434 -6.07 -0.74 0.03
CA ASN A 434 -6.27 -0.39 -1.38
C ASN A 434 -4.97 -0.38 -2.20
N ILE A 435 -3.83 -0.72 -1.58
CA ILE A 435 -2.50 -0.75 -2.22
C ILE A 435 -1.92 -2.16 -2.11
N THR A 436 -1.48 -2.70 -3.24
CA THR A 436 -0.70 -3.94 -3.28
C THR A 436 0.79 -3.61 -3.39
N ASP A 437 1.58 -4.10 -2.44
CA ASP A 437 3.03 -4.06 -2.53
C ASP A 437 3.56 -5.35 -3.18
N ALA A 438 4.25 -5.20 -4.31
CA ALA A 438 4.73 -6.35 -5.08
C ALA A 438 6.02 -6.96 -4.51
N ASN A 439 6.78 -6.20 -3.72
CA ASN A 439 8.03 -6.66 -3.12
C ASN A 439 7.94 -6.53 -1.62
N LEU A 440 7.65 -7.63 -0.90
CA LEU A 440 7.55 -7.57 0.56
C LEU A 440 8.91 -7.75 1.27
N THR A 441 9.99 -7.99 0.52
CA THR A 441 11.29 -8.36 1.10
C THR A 441 12.07 -7.17 1.65
N ASN A 442 11.72 -5.96 1.24
CA ASN A 442 12.28 -4.68 1.68
C ASN A 442 11.36 -3.91 2.64
N ASN A 443 10.26 -4.52 3.09
CA ASN A 443 9.28 -3.91 4.01
C ASN A 443 9.66 -4.06 5.49
N GLN A 444 10.83 -4.64 5.77
CA GLN A 444 11.38 -4.76 7.11
C GLN A 444 12.88 -4.54 7.09
N ALA A 445 13.39 -3.77 8.05
CA ALA A 445 14.81 -3.58 8.30
C ALA A 445 15.10 -3.93 9.76
N THR A 446 16.27 -4.53 10.01
CA THR A 446 16.72 -4.84 11.38
C THR A 446 18.18 -4.43 11.52
N ASP A 447 18.47 -3.67 12.58
CA ASP A 447 19.83 -3.36 13.02
C ASP A 447 20.08 -4.08 14.35
N THR A 448 21.28 -4.63 14.53
CA THR A 448 21.70 -5.33 15.75
C THR A 448 23.05 -4.83 16.19
N ASN A 449 23.10 -4.24 17.38
CA ASN A 449 24.34 -3.86 18.03
C ASN A 449 24.66 -4.82 19.19
N ILE A 450 25.92 -5.23 19.28
CA ILE A 450 26.45 -6.02 20.39
C ILE A 450 27.19 -5.14 21.40
N ASN A 451 27.29 -5.59 22.64
CA ASN A 451 27.95 -4.80 23.66
C ASN A 451 29.49 -4.70 23.45
N ALA A 452 30.00 -3.51 23.14
CA ALA A 452 31.42 -3.20 22.98
C ALA A 452 32.13 -2.97 24.32
N CYS A 453 32.07 -3.92 25.25
CA CYS A 453 32.98 -3.88 26.41
C CYS A 453 34.38 -4.41 26.06
N THR A 454 34.90 -4.04 24.87
CA THR A 454 36.28 -4.26 24.43
C THR A 454 36.72 -3.02 23.66
N GLN A 455 37.79 -2.35 24.09
CA GLN A 455 38.40 -1.32 23.24
C GLN A 455 39.01 -1.98 21.99
N PRO A 456 38.93 -1.35 20.80
CA PRO A 456 39.70 -1.78 19.64
C PRO A 456 41.19 -1.84 20.02
N GLY A 457 41.92 -2.85 19.55
CA GLY A 457 43.36 -2.92 19.80
C GLY A 457 44.08 -1.71 19.20
N ALA A 458 44.92 -1.03 19.99
CA ALA A 458 45.82 0.01 19.50
C ALA A 458 47.09 -0.64 18.91
N PHE A 459 47.20 -0.66 17.58
CA PHE A 459 48.31 -1.31 16.86
C PHE A 459 49.32 -0.32 16.27
N ASP A 460 48.99 0.97 16.28
CA ASP A 460 49.72 2.06 15.62
C ASP A 460 50.55 2.91 16.59
N GLN A 461 50.26 2.84 17.90
CA GLN A 461 51.03 3.50 18.95
C GLN A 461 51.23 2.59 20.17
N ALA A 462 52.38 2.74 20.83
CA ALA A 462 52.58 2.18 22.16
C ALA A 462 51.68 2.97 23.13
N GLY A 463 50.59 2.35 23.60
CA GLY A 463 49.72 2.95 24.61
C GLY A 463 50.33 2.88 26.00
N GLN A 464 49.49 3.08 27.02
CA GLN A 464 49.97 3.13 28.41
C GLN A 464 50.73 1.86 28.78
N VAL A 465 51.81 2.05 29.52
CA VAL A 465 52.64 0.96 30.02
C VAL A 465 51.85 0.12 31.01
N SER A 466 52.04 -1.20 30.96
CA SER A 466 51.37 -2.10 31.88
C SER A 466 51.88 -1.86 33.31
N THR A 467 50.97 -1.62 34.25
CA THR A 467 51.33 -1.39 35.66
C THR A 467 51.24 -2.65 36.52
N THR A 468 50.60 -3.69 35.99
CA THR A 468 50.34 -4.96 36.70
C THR A 468 50.89 -6.12 35.89
N GLY A 469 51.56 -7.06 36.55
CA GLY A 469 52.03 -8.27 35.90
C GLY A 469 52.34 -9.42 36.85
N VAL A 470 52.34 -10.63 36.31
CA VAL A 470 52.77 -11.87 36.96
C VAL A 470 53.87 -12.52 36.12
N SER A 471 55.05 -12.73 36.71
CA SER A 471 56.19 -13.35 36.02
C SER A 471 56.75 -14.52 36.82
N SER A 472 57.07 -15.61 36.13
CA SER A 472 57.85 -16.72 36.70
C SER A 472 59.34 -16.62 36.38
N LEU A 473 59.81 -15.51 35.80
CA LEU A 473 61.22 -15.28 35.50
C LEU A 473 61.93 -14.74 36.75
N ALA A 474 63.14 -15.22 37.01
CA ALA A 474 63.94 -14.71 38.12
C ALA A 474 64.43 -13.29 37.81
N GLY A 475 64.10 -12.33 38.68
CA GLY A 475 64.57 -10.95 38.61
C GLY A 475 63.48 -9.95 38.25
N PHE A 476 62.74 -9.49 39.26
CA PHE A 476 61.95 -8.28 39.14
C PHE A 476 62.92 -7.08 39.16
N THR A 477 63.44 -6.66 38.01
CA THR A 477 64.25 -5.44 37.92
C THR A 477 63.31 -4.24 37.78
N GLY A 478 62.53 -3.99 38.83
CA GLY A 478 61.41 -3.05 38.83
C GLY A 478 61.84 -1.60 38.93
N GLY A 479 61.28 -0.77 38.06
CA GLY A 479 61.36 0.69 38.06
C GLY A 479 60.42 1.24 36.99
N ALA A 480 60.28 2.56 36.87
CA ALA A 480 59.38 3.21 35.90
C ALA A 480 59.66 2.84 34.43
N THR A 481 60.80 2.22 34.13
CA THR A 481 61.23 1.78 32.79
C THR A 481 61.43 0.26 32.68
N GLY A 482 61.21 -0.49 33.75
CA GLY A 482 61.38 -1.96 33.81
C GLY A 482 60.07 -2.72 33.71
N TRP A 483 60.11 -4.05 33.67
CA TRP A 483 58.90 -4.88 33.64
C TRP A 483 58.02 -4.67 34.89
N PRO A 484 56.67 -4.62 34.77
CA PRO A 484 55.87 -4.76 33.55
C PRO A 484 55.71 -3.48 32.70
N ALA A 485 56.27 -2.35 33.16
CA ALA A 485 56.14 -1.04 32.51
C ALA A 485 56.88 -0.92 31.16
N ASN A 486 57.62 -1.94 30.73
CA ASN A 486 58.19 -2.03 29.38
C ASN A 486 57.28 -2.76 28.38
N VAL A 487 56.12 -3.26 28.82
CA VAL A 487 55.11 -3.86 27.95
C VAL A 487 53.98 -2.84 27.74
N PRO A 488 53.91 -2.17 26.58
CA PRO A 488 52.82 -1.28 26.27
C PRO A 488 51.53 -2.06 25.96
N ASN A 489 50.37 -1.42 26.11
CA ASN A 489 49.06 -1.95 25.71
C ASN A 489 48.54 -3.17 26.49
N GLY A 490 49.10 -3.48 27.68
CA GLY A 490 48.61 -4.54 28.56
C GLY A 490 47.97 -4.01 29.84
N HIS A 491 46.78 -4.52 30.20
CA HIS A 491 46.22 -4.28 31.54
C HIS A 491 46.88 -5.19 32.60
N VAL A 492 47.21 -6.42 32.21
CA VAL A 492 47.97 -7.37 33.02
C VAL A 492 48.94 -8.11 32.12
N VAL A 493 50.23 -8.11 32.46
CA VAL A 493 51.27 -8.88 31.75
C VAL A 493 51.47 -10.21 32.45
N ILE A 494 51.26 -11.32 31.77
CA ILE A 494 51.55 -12.66 32.31
C ILE A 494 52.65 -13.28 31.47
N GLU A 495 53.77 -13.62 32.10
CA GLU A 495 54.90 -14.21 31.38
C GLU A 495 55.49 -15.44 32.09
N SER A 496 55.84 -16.43 31.28
CA SER A 496 56.61 -17.59 31.70
C SER A 496 57.29 -18.20 30.48
N LYS A 497 58.48 -18.79 30.68
CA LYS A 497 59.16 -19.55 29.62
C LYS A 497 58.52 -20.91 29.35
N ASN A 498 57.90 -21.53 30.36
CA ASN A 498 57.43 -22.92 30.27
C ASN A 498 56.34 -23.31 31.28
N LYS A 499 55.69 -22.34 31.95
CA LYS A 499 54.58 -22.59 32.89
C LYS A 499 53.30 -21.96 32.36
N GLY A 500 52.17 -22.63 32.60
CA GLY A 500 50.84 -22.05 32.43
C GLY A 500 50.42 -21.25 33.66
N PHE A 501 49.55 -20.26 33.46
CA PHE A 501 48.86 -19.60 34.56
C PHE A 501 47.67 -20.46 34.98
N VAL A 502 47.68 -20.92 36.23
CA VAL A 502 46.62 -21.77 36.78
C VAL A 502 45.93 -21.03 37.91
N ILE A 503 44.63 -20.81 37.78
CA ILE A 503 43.81 -20.23 38.85
C ILE A 503 43.42 -21.35 39.81
N THR A 504 43.64 -21.14 41.11
CA THR A 504 43.30 -22.13 42.13
C THR A 504 41.79 -22.29 42.20
N ARG A 505 41.31 -23.53 42.07
CA ARG A 505 39.89 -23.87 42.13
C ARG A 505 39.52 -24.24 43.58
N VAL A 506 38.51 -23.60 44.15
CA VAL A 506 38.06 -23.85 45.53
C VAL A 506 36.56 -24.08 45.61
N SER A 507 36.10 -24.80 46.62
CA SER A 507 34.66 -25.07 46.82
C SER A 507 33.86 -23.78 47.02
N SER A 508 34.42 -22.83 47.76
CA SER A 508 33.89 -21.47 47.96
C SER A 508 35.01 -20.55 48.47
N SER A 509 34.92 -19.24 48.21
CA SER A 509 35.80 -18.22 48.77
C SER A 509 35.83 -18.21 50.30
N ALA A 510 34.77 -18.71 50.95
CA ALA A 510 34.72 -18.88 52.40
C ALA A 510 35.74 -19.90 52.95
N ALA A 511 36.28 -20.78 52.10
CA ALA A 511 37.31 -21.74 52.49
C ALA A 511 38.72 -21.10 52.61
N ILE A 512 38.89 -19.86 52.16
CA ILE A 512 40.17 -19.14 52.23
C ILE A 512 40.25 -18.37 53.56
N VAL A 513 41.04 -18.89 54.50
CA VAL A 513 41.17 -18.32 55.86
C VAL A 513 42.02 -17.05 55.89
N ASN A 514 43.02 -16.94 55.00
CA ASN A 514 43.95 -15.80 54.96
C ASN A 514 44.10 -15.26 53.52
N PRO A 515 43.08 -14.55 52.99
CA PRO A 515 43.17 -13.97 51.66
C PRO A 515 44.15 -12.79 51.64
N VAL A 516 44.87 -12.62 50.53
CA VAL A 516 45.73 -11.45 50.28
C VAL A 516 45.17 -10.64 49.12
N GLU A 517 45.29 -9.31 49.19
CA GLU A 517 44.86 -8.42 48.11
C GLU A 517 45.49 -8.85 46.78
N GLY A 518 44.68 -8.91 45.73
CA GLY A 518 45.11 -9.40 44.42
C GLY A 518 44.98 -10.92 44.23
N MET A 519 44.60 -11.69 45.27
CA MET A 519 44.40 -13.14 45.13
C MET A 519 43.26 -13.45 44.16
N LEU A 520 43.52 -14.37 43.23
CA LEU A 520 42.55 -14.89 42.26
C LEU A 520 42.23 -16.36 42.53
N ILE A 521 40.94 -16.70 42.56
CA ILE A 521 40.45 -18.08 42.69
C ILE A 521 39.32 -18.33 41.69
N TYR A 522 39.07 -19.59 41.35
CA TYR A 522 37.79 -19.99 40.77
C TYR A 522 36.92 -20.57 41.89
N ASP A 523 35.85 -19.85 42.23
CA ASP A 523 34.87 -20.24 43.23
C ASP A 523 33.83 -21.16 42.58
N ILE A 524 33.75 -22.42 43.02
CA ILE A 524 32.84 -23.41 42.45
C ILE A 524 31.38 -23.09 42.83
N ALA A 525 31.13 -22.59 44.04
CA ALA A 525 29.78 -22.28 44.50
C ALA A 525 29.14 -21.15 43.68
N ASP A 526 29.93 -20.13 43.35
CA ASP A 526 29.47 -18.97 42.58
C ASP A 526 29.79 -19.07 41.07
N ALA A 527 30.42 -20.17 40.65
CA ALA A 527 30.80 -20.47 39.26
C ALA A 527 31.59 -19.35 38.54
N CYS A 528 32.40 -18.58 39.26
CA CYS A 528 33.12 -17.42 38.73
C CYS A 528 34.59 -17.37 39.19
N VAL A 529 35.43 -16.65 38.45
CA VAL A 529 36.75 -16.25 38.97
C VAL A 529 36.52 -15.09 39.93
N LYS A 530 37.00 -15.18 41.18
CA LYS A 530 36.94 -14.10 42.15
C LYS A 530 38.29 -13.46 42.38
N LEU A 531 38.29 -12.14 42.58
CA LEU A 531 39.41 -11.34 43.05
C LEU A 531 39.13 -10.91 44.49
N TYR A 532 40.12 -11.07 45.38
CA TYR A 532 40.09 -10.44 46.70
C TYR A 532 40.68 -9.03 46.62
N ASN A 533 39.88 -8.00 46.90
CA ASN A 533 40.28 -6.60 46.81
C ASN A 533 40.93 -6.06 48.10
N GLY A 534 41.38 -6.94 49.00
CA GLY A 534 41.89 -6.58 50.32
C GLY A 534 40.84 -6.61 51.44
N THR A 535 39.54 -6.55 51.09
CA THR A 535 38.44 -6.57 52.07
C THR A 535 37.39 -7.64 51.79
N VAL A 536 37.00 -7.81 50.53
CA VAL A 536 35.94 -8.72 50.11
C VAL A 536 36.31 -9.45 48.81
N TRP A 537 35.71 -10.62 48.63
CA TRP A 537 35.78 -11.38 47.39
C TRP A 537 34.69 -10.93 46.42
N ASN A 538 35.06 -10.57 45.20
CA ASN A 538 34.11 -10.23 44.14
C ASN A 538 34.35 -11.12 42.92
N CYS A 539 33.28 -11.56 42.25
CA CYS A 539 33.41 -12.14 40.92
C CYS A 539 34.03 -11.10 39.98
N LEU A 540 35.02 -11.52 39.20
CA LEU A 540 35.45 -10.77 38.03
C LEU A 540 34.27 -10.75 37.06
N ALA A 541 33.67 -9.59 36.91
CA ALA A 541 32.69 -9.31 35.89
C ALA A 541 33.35 -8.49 34.78
N LYS A 542 32.80 -8.60 33.57
CA LYS A 542 33.12 -7.68 32.50
C LYS A 542 32.57 -6.31 32.92
N ASP A 543 33.46 -5.34 33.13
CA ASP A 543 33.08 -3.97 33.45
C ASP A 543 33.26 -3.08 32.22
N CYS A 544 32.44 -2.04 32.13
CA CYS A 544 32.37 -1.12 31.00
C CYS A 544 32.47 0.31 31.54
N LEU A 545 33.59 0.61 32.21
CA LEU A 545 33.94 1.95 32.71
C LEU A 545 34.94 2.66 31.78
#